data_AF-A0A3B0BWX7-F1
#
_entry.id   AF-A0A3B0BWX7-F1
#
_cell.length_a   1.000
_cell.length_b   1.000
_cell.length_c   1.000
_cell.angle_alpha   90.00
_cell.angle_beta   90.00
_cell.angle_gamma   90.00
#
_symmetry.space_group_name_H-M   'P 1'
#
loop_
_entity.id
_entity.type
_entity.pdbx_description
1 polymer ?
#
loop_
_entity_poly.entity_id
_entity_poly.type
_entity_poly.pdbx_seq_one_letter_code
_entity_poly.pdbx_strand_id
1 'polypeptide(L)'
;MKLLYFVDFFGRLFRKNNWGVIVYLLLNVGMLFFLFGASDLRSFLIVILIYAGSLAVALSPIGEYILRMQTGSKPLTRKEFRDRIEPLFNKVYGKAKAKDPSLQDNIRIFINYDQVPNAFATGRKTVCVTQGLLALPDDEIEAILAHEFAHLSNKDTDMLLVISVGNLIVTCIFIFVRFISMIAITMASRRVWIAFLFDAMLAGMMWAWTKIGILLVLKSSRNNEFEADKFALEIGYGKPLASALDTLSRCEPSKAGLWRALHSSHPETHDRIGRLQDLGADYYAKI
;
A
#
# COMPACT_ATOMS: atom_id res chain seq x y z
N MET A 1 10.79 -20.94 -7.65
CA MET A 1 10.62 -19.47 -7.54
C MET A 1 9.45 -19.04 -6.65
N LYS A 2 8.23 -19.59 -6.80
CA LYS A 2 7.06 -19.19 -5.98
C LYS A 2 7.19 -19.51 -4.47
N LEU A 3 7.74 -20.66 -4.10
CA LEU A 3 7.87 -21.06 -2.68
C LEU A 3 8.84 -20.17 -1.91
N LEU A 4 10.00 -19.85 -2.50
CA LEU A 4 11.01 -18.98 -1.90
C LEU A 4 10.47 -17.56 -1.65
N TYR A 5 9.62 -17.06 -2.54
CA TYR A 5 8.96 -15.76 -2.38
C TYR A 5 8.00 -15.74 -1.18
N PHE A 6 7.17 -16.78 -0.99
CA PHE A 6 6.27 -16.82 0.17
C PHE A 6 7.04 -16.91 1.48
N VAL A 7 8.13 -17.68 1.53
CA VAL A 7 9.01 -17.75 2.70
C VAL A 7 9.61 -16.38 3.03
N ASP A 8 10.11 -15.64 2.04
CA ASP A 8 10.63 -14.28 2.21
C ASP A 8 9.53 -13.31 2.68
N PHE A 9 8.34 -13.36 2.07
CA PHE A 9 7.19 -12.54 2.48
C PHE A 9 6.80 -12.80 3.94
N PHE A 10 6.60 -14.06 4.34
CA PHE A 10 6.23 -14.38 5.72
C PHE A 10 7.36 -14.04 6.70
N GLY A 11 8.63 -14.27 6.32
CA GLY A 11 9.78 -13.85 7.13
C GLY A 11 9.81 -12.34 7.38
N ARG A 12 9.41 -11.53 6.39
CA ARG A 12 9.29 -10.07 6.53
C ARG A 12 8.03 -9.67 7.30
N LEU A 13 6.90 -10.35 7.10
CA LEU A 13 5.65 -10.11 7.83
C LEU A 13 5.83 -10.27 9.34
N PHE A 14 6.62 -11.25 9.79
CA PHE A 14 6.90 -11.50 11.21
C PHE A 14 8.05 -10.66 11.80
N ARG A 15 8.57 -9.65 11.10
CA ARG A 15 9.53 -8.69 11.67
C ARG A 15 8.86 -7.82 12.74
N LYS A 16 9.65 -7.37 13.73
CA LYS A 16 9.17 -6.53 14.85
C LYS A 16 8.44 -5.26 14.39
N ASN A 17 8.82 -4.67 13.27
CA ASN A 17 8.18 -3.44 12.77
C ASN A 17 6.76 -3.68 12.25
N ASN A 18 6.41 -4.91 11.86
CA ASN A 18 5.15 -5.24 11.18
C ASN A 18 4.07 -5.80 12.13
N TRP A 19 4.26 -5.67 13.45
CA TRP A 19 3.30 -6.16 14.45
C TRP A 19 1.89 -5.58 14.24
N GLY A 20 1.79 -4.32 13.77
CA GLY A 20 0.51 -3.67 13.49
C GLY A 20 -0.28 -4.39 12.40
N VAL A 21 0.42 -4.89 11.37
CA VAL A 21 -0.19 -5.71 10.30
C VAL A 21 -0.72 -7.01 10.88
N ILE A 22 0.08 -7.72 11.68
CA ILE A 22 -0.33 -9.00 12.29
C ILE A 22 -1.56 -8.83 13.18
N VAL A 23 -1.55 -7.83 14.07
CA VAL A 23 -2.70 -7.52 14.92
C VAL A 23 -3.93 -7.22 14.08
N TYR A 24 -3.78 -6.44 13.02
CA TYR A 24 -4.84 -6.14 12.08
C TYR A 24 -5.40 -7.40 11.37
N LEU A 25 -4.53 -8.34 10.95
CA LEU A 25 -4.99 -9.62 10.36
C LEU A 25 -5.75 -10.48 11.36
N LEU A 26 -5.25 -10.59 12.61
CA LEU A 26 -5.90 -11.35 13.67
C LEU A 26 -7.28 -10.77 14.01
N LEU A 27 -7.37 -9.45 14.09
CA LEU A 27 -8.64 -8.81 14.38
C LEU A 27 -9.67 -8.98 13.23
N ASN A 28 -9.23 -9.00 11.96
CA ASN A 28 -10.12 -9.34 10.84
C ASN A 28 -10.72 -10.73 11.00
N VAL A 29 -9.88 -11.72 11.32
CA VAL A 29 -10.31 -13.10 11.58
C VAL A 29 -11.29 -13.14 12.76
N GLY A 30 -10.98 -12.43 13.84
CA GLY A 30 -11.86 -12.32 15.01
C GLY A 30 -13.21 -11.70 14.70
N MET A 31 -13.25 -10.62 13.89
CA MET A 31 -14.49 -9.98 13.49
C MET A 31 -15.34 -10.88 12.60
N LEU A 32 -14.74 -11.55 11.61
CA LEU A 32 -15.46 -12.52 10.78
C LEU A 32 -15.98 -13.66 11.67
N PHE A 33 -15.18 -14.18 12.58
CA PHE A 33 -15.62 -15.23 13.50
C PHE A 33 -16.82 -14.81 14.35
N PHE A 34 -16.82 -13.56 14.85
CA PHE A 34 -17.98 -12.97 15.53
C PHE A 34 -19.21 -12.86 14.60
N LEU A 35 -19.02 -12.41 13.36
CA LEU A 35 -20.09 -12.25 12.37
C LEU A 35 -20.76 -13.58 11.99
N PHE A 36 -19.98 -14.67 11.92
CA PHE A 36 -20.50 -16.02 11.69
C PHE A 36 -21.08 -16.69 12.96
N GLY A 37 -21.21 -15.93 14.06
CA GLY A 37 -21.92 -16.37 15.27
C GLY A 37 -21.05 -17.13 16.28
N ALA A 38 -19.71 -17.12 16.13
CA ALA A 38 -18.70 -17.55 17.10
C ALA A 38 -19.02 -18.83 17.91
N SER A 39 -19.73 -19.79 17.32
CA SER A 39 -20.42 -20.84 18.09
C SER A 39 -19.82 -22.23 17.94
N ASP A 40 -19.07 -22.50 16.87
CA ASP A 40 -18.56 -23.83 16.61
C ASP A 40 -17.23 -23.86 15.83
N LEU A 41 -16.55 -25.01 15.89
CA LEU A 41 -15.30 -25.27 15.17
C LEU A 41 -15.49 -25.15 13.65
N ARG A 42 -16.68 -25.46 13.12
CA ARG A 42 -16.96 -25.36 11.68
C ARG A 42 -16.93 -23.89 11.23
N SER A 43 -17.57 -22.98 11.96
CA SER A 43 -17.51 -21.54 11.67
C SER A 43 -16.09 -21.01 11.74
N PHE A 44 -15.29 -21.46 12.70
CA PHE A 44 -13.88 -21.09 12.80
C PHE A 44 -13.08 -21.54 11.56
N LEU A 45 -13.24 -22.80 11.15
CA LEU A 45 -12.56 -23.33 9.96
C LEU A 45 -13.00 -22.63 8.67
N ILE A 46 -14.29 -22.32 8.53
CA ILE A 46 -14.82 -21.55 7.38
C ILE A 46 -14.18 -20.17 7.34
N VAL A 47 -14.11 -19.46 8.47
CA VAL A 47 -13.47 -18.13 8.54
C VAL A 47 -12.00 -18.19 8.17
N ILE A 48 -11.26 -19.19 8.67
CA ILE A 48 -9.86 -19.40 8.27
C ILE A 48 -9.76 -19.64 6.77
N LEU A 49 -10.62 -20.47 6.18
CA LEU A 49 -10.61 -20.75 4.74
C LEU A 49 -10.93 -19.51 3.91
N ILE A 50 -11.94 -18.72 4.31
CA ILE A 50 -12.29 -17.45 3.67
C ILE A 50 -11.09 -16.50 3.74
N TYR A 51 -10.46 -16.38 4.90
CA TYR A 51 -9.35 -15.47 5.10
C TYR A 51 -8.09 -15.93 4.34
N ALA A 52 -7.79 -17.23 4.32
CA ALA A 52 -6.73 -17.79 3.50
C ALA A 52 -6.99 -17.56 1.99
N GLY A 53 -8.24 -17.72 1.54
CA GLY A 53 -8.66 -17.36 0.20
C GLY A 53 -8.47 -15.87 -0.10
N SER A 54 -8.79 -14.99 0.85
CA SER A 54 -8.58 -13.55 0.74
C SER A 54 -7.10 -13.19 0.56
N LEU A 55 -6.21 -13.83 1.32
CA LEU A 55 -4.76 -13.68 1.20
C LEU A 55 -4.24 -14.21 -0.13
N ALA A 56 -4.80 -15.31 -0.63
CA ALA A 56 -4.45 -15.84 -1.95
C ALA A 56 -4.85 -14.88 -3.07
N VAL A 57 -6.05 -14.28 -3.02
CA VAL A 57 -6.51 -13.26 -3.98
C VAL A 57 -5.65 -12.01 -3.89
N ALA A 58 -5.35 -11.55 -2.68
CA ALA A 58 -4.45 -10.43 -2.43
C ALA A 58 -3.10 -10.72 -3.09
N LEU A 59 -2.43 -11.80 -2.69
CA LEU A 59 -1.16 -12.23 -3.24
C LEU A 59 -1.31 -12.93 -4.60
N SER A 60 -2.25 -12.51 -5.45
CA SER A 60 -2.37 -12.87 -6.87
C SER A 60 -2.29 -11.63 -7.80
N PRO A 61 -2.17 -11.83 -9.12
CA PRO A 61 -2.31 -10.73 -10.10
C PRO A 61 -3.66 -10.00 -10.03
N ILE A 62 -4.71 -10.65 -9.49
CA ILE A 62 -6.04 -10.07 -9.33
C ILE A 62 -6.00 -8.98 -8.26
N GLY A 63 -5.38 -9.24 -7.10
CA GLY A 63 -5.22 -8.24 -6.05
C GLY A 63 -4.43 -7.02 -6.51
N GLU A 64 -3.37 -7.23 -7.28
CA GLU A 64 -2.58 -6.13 -7.87
C GLU A 64 -3.40 -5.34 -8.92
N TYR A 65 -4.25 -6.01 -9.71
CA TYR A 65 -5.17 -5.33 -10.61
C TYR A 65 -6.21 -4.47 -9.86
N ILE A 66 -6.78 -4.97 -8.76
CA ILE A 66 -7.71 -4.21 -7.91
C ILE A 66 -7.04 -2.95 -7.37
N LEU A 67 -5.80 -3.05 -6.86
CA LEU A 67 -5.08 -1.86 -6.38
C LEU A 67 -4.82 -0.85 -7.49
N ARG A 68 -4.39 -1.28 -8.68
CA ARG A 68 -4.20 -0.38 -9.83
C ARG A 68 -5.46 0.38 -10.20
N MET A 69 -6.63 -0.28 -10.12
CA MET A 69 -7.90 0.39 -10.33
C MET A 69 -8.19 1.44 -9.24
N GLN A 70 -7.96 1.10 -7.97
CA GLN A 70 -8.16 2.03 -6.85
C GLN A 70 -7.22 3.24 -6.92
N THR A 71 -5.99 3.05 -7.40
CA THR A 71 -4.99 4.10 -7.59
C THR A 71 -5.04 4.73 -8.98
N GLY A 72 -6.06 4.46 -9.78
CA GLY A 72 -6.20 5.05 -11.12
C GLY A 72 -5.00 4.84 -12.06
N SER A 73 -4.18 3.82 -11.80
CA SER A 73 -2.97 3.52 -12.56
C SER A 73 -3.33 2.92 -13.91
N LYS A 74 -3.00 3.64 -14.98
CA LYS A 74 -3.30 3.24 -16.36
C LYS A 74 -2.04 2.76 -17.08
N PRO A 75 -2.15 1.84 -18.05
CA PRO A 75 -1.01 1.42 -18.86
C PRO A 75 -0.35 2.62 -19.54
N LEU A 76 0.98 2.65 -19.53
CA LEU A 76 1.76 3.70 -20.17
C LEU A 76 1.80 3.48 -21.70
N THR A 77 0.83 4.04 -22.43
CA THR A 77 0.67 3.81 -23.87
C THR A 77 1.32 4.90 -24.74
N ARG A 78 1.30 6.16 -24.29
CA ARG A 78 1.85 7.30 -25.05
C ARG A 78 3.36 7.13 -25.24
N LYS A 79 3.80 7.15 -26.50
CA LYS A 79 5.21 6.91 -26.87
C LYS A 79 6.15 7.93 -26.23
N GLU A 80 5.81 9.22 -26.28
CA GLU A 80 6.60 10.30 -25.66
C GLU A 80 6.88 10.07 -24.17
N PHE A 81 5.88 9.60 -23.42
CA PHE A 81 6.06 9.32 -22.00
C PHE A 81 6.92 8.07 -21.77
N ARG A 82 6.77 7.03 -22.60
CA ARG A 82 7.61 5.83 -22.55
C ARG A 82 9.07 6.14 -22.84
N ASP A 83 9.33 6.84 -23.95
CA ASP A 83 10.68 7.21 -24.38
C ASP A 83 11.38 8.06 -23.31
N ARG A 84 10.62 8.84 -22.53
CA ARG A 84 11.11 9.63 -21.40
C ARG A 84 11.44 8.78 -20.17
N ILE A 85 10.52 7.92 -19.71
CA ILE A 85 10.59 7.30 -18.39
C ILE A 85 11.21 5.90 -18.37
N GLU A 86 11.03 5.11 -19.45
CA GLU A 86 11.50 3.71 -19.50
C GLU A 86 13.03 3.60 -19.37
N PRO A 87 13.87 4.47 -19.98
CA PRO A 87 15.31 4.40 -19.80
C PRO A 87 15.73 4.63 -18.33
N LEU A 88 15.16 5.64 -17.68
CA LEU A 88 15.41 5.96 -16.27
C LEU A 88 14.97 4.80 -15.37
N PHE A 89 13.76 4.28 -15.60
CA PHE A 89 13.21 3.14 -14.90
C PHE A 89 14.10 1.90 -15.00
N ASN A 90 14.52 1.53 -16.21
CA ASN A 90 15.35 0.35 -16.44
C ASN A 90 16.74 0.49 -15.82
N LYS A 91 17.33 1.68 -15.89
CA LYS A 91 18.63 1.98 -15.26
C LYS A 91 18.57 1.80 -13.74
N VAL A 92 17.57 2.40 -13.10
CA VAL A 92 17.40 2.31 -11.64
C VAL A 92 17.03 0.89 -11.23
N TYR A 93 16.13 0.24 -11.96
CA TYR A 93 15.76 -1.16 -11.75
C TYR A 93 16.98 -2.08 -11.76
N GLY A 94 17.90 -1.91 -12.73
CA GLY A 94 19.14 -2.68 -12.82
C GLY A 94 20.01 -2.55 -11.55
N LYS A 95 20.19 -1.32 -11.04
CA LYS A 95 20.91 -1.08 -9.79
C LYS A 95 20.20 -1.67 -8.57
N ALA A 96 18.88 -1.48 -8.47
CA ALA A 96 18.07 -2.02 -7.37
C ALA A 96 18.10 -3.55 -7.33
N LYS A 97 17.97 -4.21 -8.50
CA LYS A 97 18.04 -5.66 -8.66
C LYS A 97 19.44 -6.22 -8.36
N ALA A 98 20.49 -5.49 -8.70
CA ALA A 98 21.87 -5.87 -8.34
C ALA A 98 22.10 -5.84 -6.83
N LYS A 99 21.48 -4.89 -6.13
CA LYS A 99 21.54 -4.78 -4.68
C LYS A 99 20.65 -5.81 -3.96
N ASP A 100 19.43 -6.02 -4.45
CA ASP A 100 18.51 -7.03 -3.93
C ASP A 100 18.00 -7.95 -5.05
N PRO A 101 18.61 -9.14 -5.22
CA PRO A 101 18.17 -10.13 -6.20
C PRO A 101 16.73 -10.66 -5.98
N SER A 102 16.15 -10.48 -4.78
CA SER A 102 14.79 -10.91 -4.43
C SER A 102 13.69 -10.01 -5.03
N LEU A 103 14.09 -8.85 -5.58
CA LEU A 103 13.20 -7.98 -6.35
C LEU A 103 12.59 -8.76 -7.52
N GLN A 104 11.30 -8.59 -7.79
CA GLN A 104 10.61 -9.41 -8.81
C GLN A 104 11.05 -9.06 -10.22
N ASP A 105 11.05 -10.04 -11.12
CA ASP A 105 11.24 -9.78 -12.55
C ASP A 105 9.95 -9.27 -13.21
N ASN A 106 10.11 -8.54 -14.31
CA ASN A 106 9.02 -7.96 -15.10
C ASN A 106 8.17 -6.93 -14.33
N ILE A 107 8.80 -6.08 -13.53
CA ILE A 107 8.15 -4.90 -12.95
C ILE A 107 7.82 -3.95 -14.09
N ARG A 108 6.57 -3.48 -14.11
CA ARG A 108 6.02 -2.65 -15.18
C ARG A 108 5.72 -1.26 -14.66
N ILE A 109 5.96 -0.27 -15.53
CA ILE A 109 5.61 1.12 -15.26
C ILE A 109 4.20 1.45 -15.77
N PHE A 110 3.47 2.21 -14.96
CA PHE A 110 2.12 2.71 -15.21
C PHE A 110 2.10 4.22 -15.02
N ILE A 111 1.05 4.87 -15.51
CA ILE A 111 0.87 6.30 -15.37
C ILE A 111 -0.46 6.66 -14.70
N ASN A 112 -0.42 7.68 -13.85
CA ASN A 112 -1.58 8.43 -13.39
C ASN A 112 -1.49 9.86 -13.96
N TYR A 113 -2.62 10.43 -14.39
CA TYR A 113 -2.66 11.75 -15.04
C TYR A 113 -2.74 12.94 -14.06
N ASP A 114 -2.50 12.71 -12.76
CA ASP A 114 -2.32 13.80 -11.80
C ASP A 114 -1.12 14.69 -12.19
N GLN A 115 -1.28 15.99 -12.01
CA GLN A 115 -0.26 17.01 -12.31
C GLN A 115 0.68 17.22 -11.13
N VAL A 116 0.33 16.75 -9.93
CA VAL A 116 1.22 16.78 -8.78
C VAL A 116 2.32 15.71 -8.96
N PRO A 117 3.62 16.07 -8.93
CA PRO A 117 4.70 15.12 -9.08
C PRO A 117 4.66 14.06 -7.98
N ASN A 118 4.60 12.78 -8.36
CA ASN A 118 4.62 11.66 -7.45
C ASN A 118 4.95 10.34 -8.18
N ALA A 119 5.44 9.35 -7.44
CA ALA A 119 5.49 7.96 -7.86
C ALA A 119 5.05 7.08 -6.70
N PHE A 120 4.62 5.86 -6.99
CA PHE A 120 4.34 4.87 -5.96
C PHE A 120 4.44 3.46 -6.54
N ALA A 121 5.00 2.55 -5.78
CA ALA A 121 4.89 1.12 -6.04
C ALA A 121 3.56 0.55 -5.53
N THR A 122 3.02 -0.44 -6.24
CA THR A 122 1.80 -1.13 -5.81
C THR A 122 1.85 -2.62 -6.18
N GLY A 123 1.44 -3.47 -5.26
CA GLY A 123 1.61 -4.92 -5.38
C GLY A 123 3.08 -5.32 -5.60
N ARG A 124 3.33 -6.27 -6.51
CA ARG A 124 4.67 -6.87 -6.67
C ARG A 124 5.43 -6.39 -7.89
N LYS A 125 4.70 -5.98 -8.91
CA LYS A 125 5.24 -5.80 -10.27
C LYS A 125 4.74 -4.52 -10.92
N THR A 126 4.27 -3.57 -10.12
CA THR A 126 3.75 -2.31 -10.63
C THR A 126 4.41 -1.14 -9.91
N VAL A 127 4.95 -0.22 -10.70
CA VAL A 127 5.32 1.14 -10.29
C VAL A 127 4.47 2.09 -11.10
N CYS A 128 3.84 3.05 -10.46
CA CYS A 128 3.05 4.08 -11.12
C CYS A 128 3.71 5.44 -10.92
N VAL A 129 3.86 6.19 -11.99
CA VAL A 129 4.34 7.59 -11.96
C VAL A 129 3.18 8.52 -12.29
N THR A 130 3.17 9.74 -11.75
CA THR A 130 2.22 10.77 -12.18
C THR A 130 2.74 11.49 -13.41
N GLN A 131 1.84 12.14 -14.16
CA GLN A 131 2.24 12.99 -15.28
C GLN A 131 3.09 14.17 -14.79
N GLY A 132 2.78 14.73 -13.61
CA GLY A 132 3.59 15.77 -12.98
C GLY A 132 5.05 15.37 -12.76
N LEU A 133 5.31 14.09 -12.44
CA LEU A 133 6.66 13.58 -12.23
C LEU A 133 7.54 13.70 -13.47
N LEU A 134 6.95 13.59 -14.66
CA LEU A 134 7.69 13.64 -15.94
C LEU A 134 8.32 15.01 -16.21
N ALA A 135 7.89 16.06 -15.51
CA ALA A 135 8.43 17.41 -15.60
C ALA A 135 9.68 17.61 -14.72
N LEU A 136 10.00 16.66 -13.85
CA LEU A 136 11.18 16.75 -12.97
C LEU A 136 12.49 16.43 -13.73
N PRO A 137 13.64 16.89 -13.19
CA PRO A 137 14.96 16.48 -13.64
C PRO A 137 15.18 14.95 -13.60
N ASP A 138 16.05 14.43 -14.46
CA ASP A 138 16.33 13.00 -14.57
C ASP A 138 16.83 12.36 -13.28
N ASP A 139 17.73 13.05 -12.59
CA ASP A 139 18.32 12.61 -11.34
C ASP A 139 17.28 12.54 -10.22
N GLU A 140 16.35 13.49 -10.15
CA GLU A 140 15.23 13.47 -9.19
C GLU A 140 14.25 12.33 -9.49
N ILE A 141 13.88 12.13 -10.76
CA ILE A 141 13.02 11.01 -11.17
C ILE A 141 13.70 9.67 -10.84
N GLU A 142 14.96 9.50 -11.18
CA GLU A 142 15.72 8.28 -10.88
C GLU A 142 15.77 8.01 -9.37
N ALA A 143 15.90 9.05 -8.56
CA ALA A 143 15.93 8.95 -7.10
C ALA A 143 14.59 8.56 -6.49
N ILE A 144 13.50 9.15 -7.00
CA ILE A 144 12.14 8.78 -6.59
C ILE A 144 11.87 7.32 -6.97
N LEU A 145 12.25 6.90 -8.19
CA LEU A 145 12.13 5.50 -8.61
C LEU A 145 12.98 4.57 -7.73
N ALA A 146 14.18 4.99 -7.33
CA ALA A 146 15.06 4.21 -6.45
C ALA A 146 14.42 3.97 -5.08
N HIS A 147 13.75 4.98 -4.53
CA HIS A 147 12.96 4.88 -3.32
C HIS A 147 11.78 3.90 -3.50
N GLU A 148 11.02 4.00 -4.60
CA GLU A 148 9.89 3.08 -4.87
C GLU A 148 10.32 1.61 -5.07
N PHE A 149 11.48 1.37 -5.69
CA PHE A 149 12.03 0.01 -5.79
C PHE A 149 12.43 -0.55 -4.42
N ALA A 150 12.83 0.31 -3.48
CA ALA A 150 13.10 -0.13 -2.11
C ALA A 150 11.84 -0.68 -1.44
N HIS A 151 10.67 -0.06 -1.64
CA HIS A 151 9.39 -0.58 -1.13
C HIS A 151 9.04 -1.96 -1.72
N LEU A 152 9.31 -2.17 -3.01
CA LEU A 152 9.11 -3.48 -3.68
C LEU A 152 10.10 -4.55 -3.19
N SER A 153 11.34 -4.16 -2.91
CA SER A 153 12.37 -5.00 -2.30
C SER A 153 11.98 -5.37 -0.87
N ASN A 154 11.49 -4.40 -0.09
CA ASN A 154 11.10 -4.58 1.30
C ASN A 154 9.77 -5.30 1.50
N LYS A 155 8.99 -5.51 0.43
CA LYS A 155 7.64 -6.10 0.45
C LYS A 155 6.61 -5.22 1.17
N ASP A 156 6.86 -3.92 1.26
CA ASP A 156 5.95 -2.97 1.89
C ASP A 156 4.61 -2.92 1.14
N THR A 157 4.69 -2.92 -0.19
CA THR A 157 3.53 -2.93 -1.09
C THR A 157 2.73 -4.23 -1.02
N ASP A 158 3.37 -5.36 -0.71
CA ASP A 158 2.69 -6.66 -0.52
C ASP A 158 1.87 -6.67 0.77
N MET A 159 2.42 -6.07 1.84
CA MET A 159 1.70 -5.90 3.11
C MET A 159 0.50 -4.97 2.93
N LEU A 160 0.71 -3.84 2.24
CA LEU A 160 -0.38 -2.93 1.88
C LEU A 160 -1.47 -3.63 1.07
N LEU A 161 -1.08 -4.51 0.15
CA LEU A 161 -2.01 -5.28 -0.67
C LEU A 161 -2.84 -6.25 0.20
N VAL A 162 -2.18 -7.03 1.06
CA VAL A 162 -2.86 -7.93 2.01
C VAL A 162 -3.87 -7.17 2.88
N ILE A 163 -3.49 -6.01 3.40
CA ILE A 163 -4.38 -5.17 4.20
C ILE A 163 -5.56 -4.64 3.37
N SER A 164 -5.29 -4.12 2.17
CA SER A 164 -6.31 -3.47 1.34
C SER A 164 -7.34 -4.45 0.80
N VAL A 165 -6.88 -5.61 0.31
CA VAL A 165 -7.77 -6.67 -0.20
C VAL A 165 -8.49 -7.38 0.95
N GLY A 166 -7.81 -7.58 2.09
CA GLY A 166 -8.45 -8.09 3.32
C GLY A 166 -9.60 -7.17 3.77
N ASN A 167 -9.36 -5.86 3.85
CA ASN A 167 -10.39 -4.86 4.13
C ASN A 167 -11.55 -4.92 3.15
N LEU A 168 -11.26 -5.02 1.85
CA LEU A 168 -12.28 -5.09 0.80
C LEU A 168 -13.19 -6.30 1.01
N ILE A 169 -12.61 -7.48 1.23
CA ILE A 169 -13.37 -8.72 1.40
C ILE A 169 -14.22 -8.68 2.67
N VAL A 170 -13.67 -8.23 3.80
CA VAL A 170 -14.41 -8.07 5.05
C VAL A 170 -15.55 -7.06 4.89
N THR A 171 -15.30 -5.95 4.20
CA THR A 171 -16.33 -4.94 3.91
C THR A 171 -17.43 -5.51 3.01
N CYS A 172 -17.09 -6.27 1.98
CA CYS A 172 -18.07 -6.90 1.10
C CYS A 172 -18.93 -7.93 1.84
N ILE A 173 -18.33 -8.79 2.66
CA ILE A 173 -19.05 -9.77 3.50
C ILE A 173 -19.99 -9.03 4.44
N PHE A 174 -19.50 -7.95 5.07
CA PHE A 174 -20.30 -7.16 5.99
C PHE A 174 -21.50 -6.49 5.32
N ILE A 175 -21.30 -5.85 4.16
CA ILE A 175 -22.38 -5.25 3.37
C ILE A 175 -23.40 -6.33 2.97
N PHE A 176 -22.92 -7.50 2.56
CA PHE A 176 -23.79 -8.62 2.19
C PHE A 176 -24.62 -9.11 3.37
N VAL A 177 -24.01 -9.32 4.54
CA VAL A 177 -24.74 -9.73 5.77
C VAL A 177 -25.76 -8.69 6.18
N ARG A 178 -25.42 -7.38 6.12
CA ARG A 178 -26.37 -6.29 6.39
C ARG A 178 -27.55 -6.31 5.43
N PHE A 179 -27.28 -6.50 4.13
CA PHE A 179 -28.30 -6.57 3.10
C PHE A 179 -29.28 -7.73 3.33
N ILE A 180 -28.77 -8.94 3.57
CA ILE A 180 -29.60 -10.12 3.85
C ILE A 180 -30.37 -9.96 5.16
N SER A 181 -29.73 -9.44 6.21
CA SER A 181 -30.39 -9.17 7.49
C SER A 181 -31.53 -8.19 7.30
N MET A 182 -31.32 -7.09 6.56
CA MET A 182 -32.36 -6.10 6.29
C MET A 182 -33.56 -6.71 5.55
N ILE A 183 -33.33 -7.57 4.55
CA ILE A 183 -34.42 -8.29 3.86
C ILE A 183 -35.17 -9.22 4.82
N ALA A 184 -34.46 -10.02 5.61
CA ALA A 184 -35.08 -10.93 6.57
C ALA A 184 -35.93 -10.17 7.61
N ILE A 185 -35.45 -9.02 8.06
CA ILE A 185 -36.11 -8.15 9.03
C ILE A 185 -37.38 -7.53 8.45
N THR A 186 -37.33 -7.01 7.22
CA THR A 186 -38.51 -6.40 6.57
C THR A 186 -39.60 -7.44 6.31
N MET A 187 -39.23 -8.69 6.01
CA MET A 187 -40.18 -9.79 5.87
C MET A 187 -40.77 -10.29 7.20
N ALA A 188 -40.01 -10.25 8.30
CA ALA A 188 -40.43 -10.81 9.60
C ALA A 188 -41.39 -9.92 10.43
N SER A 189 -41.67 -8.68 9.97
CA SER A 189 -42.75 -7.74 10.36
C SER A 189 -43.08 -7.49 11.86
N ARG A 190 -42.39 -8.05 12.86
CA ARG A 190 -42.76 -7.86 14.28
C ARG A 190 -41.75 -7.16 15.20
N ARG A 191 -40.50 -6.93 14.80
CA ARG A 191 -39.48 -6.28 15.68
C ARG A 191 -38.44 -5.45 14.91
N VAL A 192 -38.90 -4.61 13.99
CA VAL A 192 -38.06 -3.76 13.11
C VAL A 192 -37.10 -2.86 13.92
N TRP A 193 -37.47 -2.40 15.11
CA TRP A 193 -36.60 -1.57 15.96
C TRP A 193 -35.37 -2.31 16.51
N ILE A 194 -35.49 -3.59 16.88
CA ILE A 194 -34.35 -4.39 17.38
C ILE A 194 -33.34 -4.62 16.26
N ALA A 195 -33.85 -4.81 15.05
CA ALA A 195 -33.05 -4.94 13.86
C ALA A 195 -32.27 -3.68 13.50
N PHE A 196 -32.90 -2.50 13.59
CA PHE A 196 -32.19 -1.23 13.43
C PHE A 196 -31.12 -1.00 14.50
N LEU A 197 -31.37 -1.41 15.74
CA LEU A 197 -30.37 -1.36 16.81
C LEU A 197 -29.18 -2.28 16.52
N PHE A 198 -29.42 -3.50 16.04
CA PHE A 198 -28.36 -4.43 15.64
C PHE A 198 -27.56 -3.90 14.44
N ASP A 199 -28.23 -3.34 13.43
CA ASP A 199 -27.57 -2.72 12.28
C ASP A 199 -26.71 -1.50 12.69
N ALA A 200 -27.23 -0.65 13.57
CA ALA A 200 -26.49 0.50 14.11
C ALA A 200 -25.26 0.06 14.93
N MET A 201 -25.40 -0.99 15.74
CA MET A 201 -24.28 -1.60 16.49
C MET A 201 -23.21 -2.13 15.53
N LEU A 202 -23.61 -2.88 14.50
CA LEU A 202 -22.71 -3.40 13.46
C LEU A 202 -22.01 -2.26 12.71
N ALA A 203 -22.73 -1.21 12.33
CA ALA A 203 -22.18 -0.05 11.65
C ALA A 203 -21.16 0.70 12.52
N GLY A 204 -21.46 0.90 13.81
CA GLY A 204 -20.54 1.49 14.79
C GLY A 204 -19.27 0.66 14.98
N MET A 205 -19.40 -0.67 15.05
CA MET A 205 -18.27 -1.59 15.11
C MET A 205 -17.39 -1.49 13.86
N MET A 206 -17.97 -1.40 12.67
CA MET A 206 -17.22 -1.22 11.42
C MET A 206 -16.53 0.14 11.31
N TRP A 207 -17.17 1.20 11.81
CA TRP A 207 -16.55 2.52 11.87
C TRP A 207 -15.34 2.51 12.79
N ALA A 208 -15.47 1.97 14.02
CA ALA A 208 -14.36 1.82 14.94
C ALA A 208 -13.25 0.94 14.34
N TRP A 209 -13.64 -0.16 13.70
CA TRP A 209 -12.75 -1.08 12.99
C TRP A 209 -11.88 -0.39 11.93
N THR A 210 -12.51 0.35 11.01
CA THR A 210 -11.77 1.04 9.94
C THR A 210 -10.81 2.08 10.50
N LYS A 211 -11.19 2.78 11.59
CA LYS A 211 -10.30 3.74 12.27
C LYS A 211 -9.09 3.05 12.92
N ILE A 212 -9.30 1.96 13.64
CA ILE A 212 -8.21 1.18 14.25
C ILE A 212 -7.28 0.62 13.18
N GLY A 213 -7.85 0.08 12.09
CA GLY A 213 -7.06 -0.44 10.96
C GLY A 213 -6.16 0.63 10.34
N ILE A 214 -6.68 1.83 10.10
CA ILE A 214 -5.88 2.96 9.58
C ILE A 214 -4.73 3.30 10.55
N LEU A 215 -5.00 3.39 11.87
CA LEU A 215 -3.98 3.73 12.86
C LEU A 215 -2.84 2.71 12.94
N LEU A 216 -3.17 1.41 12.87
CA LEU A 216 -2.19 0.33 12.94
C LEU A 216 -1.26 0.30 11.72
N VAL A 217 -1.75 0.70 10.54
CA VAL A 217 -0.98 0.75 9.29
C VAL A 217 -0.04 1.96 9.26
N LEU A 218 -0.50 3.12 9.73
CA LEU A 218 0.26 4.37 9.68
C LEU A 218 1.57 4.32 10.50
N LYS A 219 1.59 3.62 11.64
CA LYS A 219 2.80 3.53 12.48
C LYS A 219 3.90 2.67 11.86
N SER A 220 3.53 1.66 11.07
CA SER A 220 4.48 0.79 10.37
C SER A 220 5.17 1.50 9.21
N SER A 221 4.54 2.54 8.64
CA SER A 221 5.02 3.22 7.43
C SER A 221 6.31 4.04 7.66
N ARG A 222 6.43 4.77 8.78
CA ARG A 222 7.55 5.73 8.96
C ARG A 222 8.95 5.11 8.91
N ASN A 223 9.16 3.96 9.55
CA ASN A 223 10.47 3.31 9.51
C ASN A 223 10.79 2.79 8.10
N ASN A 224 9.78 2.34 7.37
CA ASN A 224 9.95 1.80 6.03
C ASN A 224 10.37 2.92 5.05
N GLU A 225 9.91 4.16 5.26
CA GLU A 225 10.37 5.34 4.52
C GLU A 225 11.87 5.60 4.71
N PHE A 226 12.36 5.60 5.96
CA PHE A 226 13.78 5.79 6.23
C PHE A 226 14.64 4.64 5.68
N GLU A 227 14.13 3.40 5.71
CA GLU A 227 14.79 2.25 5.09
C GLU A 227 14.83 2.39 3.56
N ALA A 228 13.76 2.90 2.94
CA ALA A 228 13.69 3.15 1.51
C ALA A 228 14.63 4.28 1.07
N ASP A 229 14.72 5.36 1.85
CA ASP A 229 15.65 6.46 1.62
C ASP A 229 17.10 6.01 1.71
N LYS A 230 17.43 5.24 2.77
CA LYS A 230 18.75 4.62 2.91
C LYS A 230 19.03 3.70 1.73
N PHE A 231 18.04 2.95 1.27
CA PHE A 231 18.22 2.05 0.14
C PHE A 231 18.63 2.82 -1.13
N ALA A 232 17.89 3.89 -1.44
CA ALA A 232 18.16 4.77 -2.58
C ALA A 232 19.55 5.43 -2.48
N LEU A 233 19.95 5.86 -1.27
CA LEU A 233 21.30 6.38 -1.00
C LEU A 233 22.38 5.37 -1.34
N GLU A 234 22.25 4.14 -0.85
CA GLU A 234 23.23 3.06 -1.05
C GLU A 234 23.37 2.64 -2.52
N ILE A 235 22.37 2.86 -3.38
CA ILE A 235 22.47 2.64 -4.84
C ILE A 235 22.87 3.89 -5.64
N GLY A 236 23.29 4.95 -4.94
CA GLY A 236 23.90 6.16 -5.51
C GLY A 236 22.93 7.30 -5.80
N TYR A 237 21.73 7.30 -5.21
CA TYR A 237 20.71 8.33 -5.43
C TYR A 237 20.46 9.22 -4.21
N GLY A 238 21.34 9.23 -3.21
CA GLY A 238 21.12 9.97 -1.95
C GLY A 238 20.97 11.48 -2.13
N LYS A 239 21.90 12.14 -2.81
CA LYS A 239 21.85 13.59 -3.07
C LYS A 239 20.68 13.98 -4.00
N PRO A 240 20.45 13.30 -5.13
CA PRO A 240 19.26 13.55 -5.96
C PRO A 240 17.94 13.30 -5.23
N LEU A 241 17.87 12.32 -4.32
CA LEU A 241 16.67 12.08 -3.50
C LEU A 241 16.40 13.24 -2.54
N ALA A 242 17.43 13.76 -1.88
CA ALA A 242 17.28 14.93 -1.02
C ALA A 242 16.81 16.17 -1.81
N SER A 243 17.32 16.36 -3.04
CA SER A 243 16.83 17.40 -3.96
C SER A 243 15.37 17.19 -4.33
N ALA A 244 15.00 15.98 -4.73
CA ALA A 244 13.64 15.63 -5.10
C ALA A 244 12.65 15.86 -3.94
N LEU A 245 13.03 15.47 -2.71
CA LEU A 245 12.25 15.71 -1.50
C LEU A 245 12.02 17.21 -1.27
N ASP A 246 13.04 18.04 -1.40
CA ASP A 246 12.91 19.50 -1.28
C ASP A 246 11.98 20.07 -2.37
N THR A 247 12.13 19.64 -3.63
CA THR A 247 11.24 20.01 -4.74
C THR A 247 9.79 19.64 -4.44
N LEU A 248 9.53 18.40 -4.00
CA LEU A 248 8.20 17.91 -3.66
C LEU A 248 7.57 18.66 -2.48
N SER A 249 8.37 19.08 -1.50
CA SER A 249 7.88 19.84 -0.34
C SER A 249 7.26 21.20 -0.70
N ARG A 250 7.67 21.76 -1.85
CA ARG A 250 7.21 23.05 -2.36
C ARG A 250 5.98 22.93 -3.27
N CYS A 251 5.59 21.72 -3.66
CA CYS A 251 4.40 21.48 -4.47
C CYS A 251 3.13 21.50 -3.61
N GLU A 252 2.05 22.12 -4.10
CA GLU A 252 0.76 22.02 -3.41
C GLU A 252 0.26 20.56 -3.42
N PRO A 253 -0.18 20.01 -2.27
CA PRO A 253 -0.66 18.64 -2.21
C PRO A 253 -1.94 18.47 -3.05
N SER A 254 -2.03 17.35 -3.77
CA SER A 254 -3.20 17.01 -4.59
C SER A 254 -4.49 17.11 -3.78
N LYS A 255 -5.54 17.69 -4.39
CA LYS A 255 -6.88 17.85 -3.78
C LYS A 255 -7.65 16.52 -3.66
N ALA A 256 -7.11 15.41 -4.15
CA ALA A 256 -7.83 14.14 -4.26
C ALA A 256 -7.63 13.20 -3.05
N GLY A 257 -8.73 12.60 -2.57
CA GLY A 257 -8.83 11.87 -1.29
C GLY A 257 -7.74 10.84 -0.96
N LEU A 258 -7.76 9.65 -1.60
CA LEU A 258 -6.79 8.56 -1.33
C LEU A 258 -5.32 9.00 -1.53
N TRP A 259 -5.10 9.97 -2.43
CA TRP A 259 -3.80 10.56 -2.74
C TRP A 259 -3.28 11.44 -1.61
N ARG A 260 -4.15 12.25 -1.00
CA ARG A 260 -3.83 13.00 0.22
C ARG A 260 -3.52 12.05 1.38
N ALA A 261 -4.20 10.91 1.48
CA ALA A 261 -3.93 9.90 2.51
C ALA A 261 -2.56 9.21 2.34
N LEU A 262 -2.17 8.89 1.09
CA LEU A 262 -0.83 8.36 0.79
C LEU A 262 0.27 9.43 0.96
N HIS A 263 -0.01 10.68 0.60
CA HIS A 263 0.95 11.78 0.75
C HIS A 263 1.13 12.23 2.22
N SER A 264 0.09 12.11 3.06
CA SER A 264 0.14 12.43 4.50
C SER A 264 0.70 11.31 5.38
N SER A 265 0.97 10.13 4.84
CA SER A 265 1.60 9.03 5.58
C SER A 265 3.14 9.10 5.63
N HIS A 266 3.78 9.96 4.84
CA HIS A 266 5.23 10.15 4.91
C HIS A 266 5.61 10.98 6.15
N PRO A 267 6.75 10.68 6.82
CA PRO A 267 7.37 11.58 7.79
C PRO A 267 7.58 12.98 7.18
N GLU A 268 7.73 14.01 8.02
CA GLU A 268 8.04 15.33 7.52
C GLU A 268 9.28 15.28 6.62
N THR A 269 9.18 15.92 5.46
CA THR A 269 10.21 15.90 4.43
C THR A 269 11.57 16.36 4.95
N HIS A 270 11.57 17.27 5.92
CA HIS A 270 12.78 17.74 6.60
C HIS A 270 13.48 16.66 7.42
N ASP A 271 12.74 15.78 8.12
CA ASP A 271 13.31 14.67 8.89
C ASP A 271 14.02 13.67 7.96
N ARG A 272 13.41 13.40 6.79
CA ARG A 272 13.98 12.50 5.77
C ARG A 272 15.25 13.07 5.15
N ILE A 273 15.25 14.36 4.81
CA ILE A 273 16.43 15.05 4.29
C ILE A 273 17.55 15.06 5.34
N GLY A 274 17.25 15.41 6.60
CA GLY A 274 18.23 15.38 7.69
C GLY A 274 18.82 13.98 7.88
N ARG A 275 17.99 12.93 7.81
CA ARG A 275 18.47 11.56 7.91
C ARG A 275 19.37 11.16 6.74
N LEU A 276 19.07 11.60 5.52
CA LEU A 276 19.94 11.38 4.36
C LEU A 276 21.29 12.09 4.53
N GLN A 277 21.30 13.32 5.06
CA GLN A 277 22.52 14.07 5.37
C GLN A 277 23.38 13.36 6.42
N ASP A 278 22.77 12.87 7.51
CA ASP A 278 23.46 12.07 8.55
C ASP A 278 24.11 10.81 7.97
N LEU A 279 23.49 10.22 6.94
CA LEU A 279 23.98 9.04 6.23
C LEU A 279 25.02 9.36 5.14
N GLY A 280 25.37 10.63 4.95
CA GLY A 280 26.42 11.07 4.02
C GLY A 280 25.92 11.59 2.67
N ALA A 281 24.64 11.92 2.53
CA ALA A 281 24.17 12.64 1.34
C ALA A 281 24.66 14.10 1.36
N ASP A 282 25.55 14.45 0.43
CA ASP A 282 26.04 15.81 0.23
C ASP A 282 24.98 16.72 -0.42
N TYR A 283 23.97 17.10 0.36
CA TYR A 283 22.91 18.01 -0.06
C TYR A 283 22.76 19.16 0.94
N TYR A 284 22.74 20.38 0.41
CA TYR A 284 22.44 21.61 1.15
C TYR A 284 21.31 22.33 0.42
N ALA A 285 20.27 22.72 1.16
CA ALA A 285 19.13 23.41 0.58
C ALA A 285 19.58 24.71 -0.10
N LYS A 286 19.04 24.98 -1.29
CA LYS A 286 19.18 26.30 -1.93
C LYS A 286 18.23 27.26 -1.22
N ILE A 287 18.79 28.05 -0.30
CA ILE A 287 18.13 29.18 0.38
C ILE A 287 17.85 30.27 -0.66
#